data_AF-A0A0G1VT52-F1
#
_entry.id   AF-A0A0G1VT52-F1
#
_cell.length_a   1.000
_cell.length_b   1.000
_cell.length_c   1.000
_cell.angle_alpha   90.00
_cell.angle_beta   90.00
_cell.angle_gamma   90.00
#
_symmetry.space_group_name_H-M   'P 1'
#
loop_
_entity.id
_entity.type
_entity.pdbx_description
1 polymer ?
#
loop_
_entity_poly.entity_id
_entity_poly.type
_entity_poly.pdbx_seq_one_letter_code
_entity_poly.pdbx_strand_id
1 'polypeptide(L)'
;MLGIVNIYEKDFETVHHIEAALKARTLFKREKDYIVKDNQVIIVDEFTGRLLIGRRFSEGIHQAIEAKENVPIQQESKTLATVSLQNYFRMYQKLAGMTGTAATEAEEFHKIYNLDVIVIPTHRTMIRKDAADSVYKTPRAKYAAIVADIIENHKRGQPVLVGTTSIEKNEIISEYLKRTWQAAASILF
;
A
#
# COMPACT_ATOMS: atom_id res chain seq x y z
N MET A 1 33.13 6.97 -32.64
CA MET A 1 32.69 5.56 -32.70
C MET A 1 33.15 4.89 -31.41
N LEU A 2 32.37 4.00 -30.81
CA LEU A 2 32.53 3.47 -29.43
C LEU A 2 33.83 2.67 -29.14
N GLY A 3 34.76 2.56 -30.09
CA GLY A 3 36.07 1.91 -29.89
C GLY A 3 36.02 0.40 -29.63
N ILE A 4 34.90 -0.27 -29.94
CA ILE A 4 34.66 -1.69 -29.70
C ILE A 4 34.56 -2.48 -31.01
N VAL A 5 35.10 -3.70 -30.99
CA VAL A 5 35.17 -4.59 -32.17
C VAL A 5 33.80 -5.24 -32.45
N ASN A 6 33.09 -5.65 -31.40
CA ASN A 6 31.77 -6.24 -31.50
C ASN A 6 30.89 -5.77 -30.33
N ILE A 7 29.71 -5.24 -30.65
CA ILE A 7 28.75 -4.73 -29.66
C ILE A 7 28.03 -5.85 -28.89
N TYR A 8 28.02 -7.08 -29.40
CA TYR A 8 27.33 -8.22 -28.78
C TYR A 8 28.22 -9.09 -27.87
N GLU A 9 29.54 -8.90 -27.89
CA GLU A 9 30.47 -9.83 -27.21
C GLU A 9 30.81 -9.46 -25.76
N LYS A 10 30.65 -8.19 -25.37
CA LYS A 10 31.16 -7.70 -24.07
C LYS A 10 30.08 -7.32 -23.06
N ASP A 11 28.96 -6.76 -23.51
CA ASP A 11 27.95 -6.23 -22.60
C ASP A 11 26.58 -6.07 -23.27
N PHE A 12 25.61 -6.87 -22.82
CA PHE A 12 24.22 -6.78 -23.30
C PHE A 12 23.53 -5.47 -22.86
N GLU A 13 24.00 -4.83 -21.79
CA GLU A 13 23.44 -3.55 -21.33
C GLU A 13 23.75 -2.42 -22.31
N THR A 14 24.98 -2.37 -22.84
CA THR A 14 25.37 -1.40 -23.87
C THR A 14 24.48 -1.49 -25.11
N VAL A 15 24.16 -2.70 -25.59
CA VAL A 15 23.23 -2.88 -26.72
C VAL A 15 21.85 -2.35 -26.37
N HIS A 16 21.34 -2.70 -25.19
CA HIS A 16 20.04 -2.23 -24.70
C HIS A 16 19.98 -0.70 -24.61
N HIS A 17 21.03 -0.05 -24.12
CA HIS A 17 21.11 1.42 -24.06
C HIS A 17 21.13 2.06 -25.46
N ILE A 18 21.86 1.49 -26.42
CA ILE A 18 21.89 1.99 -27.81
C ILE A 18 20.50 1.86 -28.44
N GLU A 19 19.83 0.72 -28.26
CA GLU A 19 18.46 0.52 -28.76
C GLU A 19 17.47 1.49 -28.11
N ALA A 20 17.53 1.66 -26.79
CA ALA A 20 16.66 2.58 -26.06
C ALA A 20 16.88 4.03 -26.53
N ALA A 21 18.14 4.46 -26.70
CA ALA A 21 18.48 5.78 -27.23
C ALA A 21 17.98 5.98 -28.67
N LEU A 22 18.11 4.97 -29.53
CA LEU A 22 17.62 5.02 -30.90
C LEU A 22 16.09 5.10 -30.95
N LYS A 23 15.39 4.28 -30.16
CA LYS A 23 13.92 4.31 -30.03
C LYS A 23 13.46 5.68 -29.50
N ALA A 24 14.05 6.18 -28.41
CA ALA A 24 13.74 7.49 -27.85
C ALA A 24 13.93 8.63 -28.87
N ARG A 25 14.96 8.55 -29.72
CA ARG A 25 15.21 9.55 -30.78
C ARG A 25 14.25 9.45 -31.95
N THR A 26 13.90 8.24 -32.38
CA THR A 26 13.19 8.01 -33.66
C THR A 26 11.69 7.84 -33.49
N LEU A 27 11.26 7.06 -32.49
CA LEU A 27 9.87 6.67 -32.29
C LEU A 27 9.12 7.62 -31.35
N PHE A 28 9.79 8.19 -30.35
CA PHE A 28 9.16 9.08 -29.38
C PHE A 28 9.39 10.55 -29.74
N LYS A 29 8.30 11.29 -29.89
CA LYS A 29 8.24 12.70 -30.29
C LYS A 29 7.74 13.55 -29.13
N ARG A 30 8.49 14.63 -28.88
CA ARG A 30 8.09 15.70 -27.96
C ARG A 30 6.83 16.40 -28.50
N GLU A 31 5.95 16.82 -27.59
CA GLU A 31 4.63 17.41 -27.87
C GLU A 31 3.61 16.45 -28.51
N LYS A 32 3.93 15.16 -28.63
CA LYS A 32 2.99 14.12 -29.08
C LYS A 32 2.92 12.95 -28.10
N ASP A 33 4.05 12.29 -27.88
CA ASP A 33 4.14 11.10 -27.03
C ASP A 33 4.51 11.46 -25.57
N TYR A 34 5.22 12.58 -25.42
CA TYR A 34 5.59 13.15 -24.13
C TYR A 34 5.78 14.66 -24.24
N ILE A 35 5.76 15.36 -23.11
CA ILE A 35 6.20 16.75 -22.97
C ILE A 35 7.35 16.83 -21.96
N VAL A 36 8.09 17.94 -22.01
CA VAL A 36 9.06 18.29 -20.98
C VAL A 36 8.53 19.48 -20.20
N LYS A 37 8.25 19.28 -18.92
CA LYS A 37 7.75 20.32 -18.01
C LYS A 37 8.45 20.21 -16.67
N ASP A 38 8.83 21.35 -16.10
CA ASP A 38 9.50 21.42 -14.79
C ASP A 38 10.73 20.49 -14.71
N ASN A 39 11.48 20.41 -15.81
CA ASN A 39 12.65 19.55 -15.98
C ASN A 39 12.36 18.04 -15.82
N GLN A 40 11.13 17.62 -16.15
CA GLN A 40 10.68 16.23 -16.13
C GLN A 40 10.00 15.85 -17.43
N VAL A 41 10.19 14.60 -17.85
CA VAL A 41 9.45 14.00 -18.96
C VAL A 41 8.09 13.52 -18.45
N ILE A 42 7.02 14.00 -19.07
CA ILE A 42 5.64 13.60 -18.74
C ILE A 42 5.01 12.95 -19.96
N ILE A 43 4.49 11.74 -19.79
CA ILE A 43 3.85 10.99 -20.88
C ILE A 43 2.53 11.64 -21.24
N VAL A 44 2.24 11.73 -22.54
CA VAL A 44 0.95 12.14 -23.07
C VAL A 44 0.18 10.89 -23.49
N ASP A 45 -1.05 10.76 -23.02
CA ASP A 45 -1.97 9.72 -23.46
C ASP A 45 -2.38 9.97 -24.92
N GLU A 46 -2.08 9.02 -25.82
CA GLU A 46 -2.29 9.19 -27.26
C GLU A 46 -3.76 9.38 -27.66
N PHE A 47 -4.71 8.86 -26.87
CA PHE A 47 -6.14 8.94 -27.17
C PHE A 47 -6.79 10.21 -26.63
N THR A 48 -6.37 10.63 -25.44
CA THR A 48 -7.06 11.70 -24.69
C THR A 48 -6.26 12.99 -24.59
N GLY A 49 -4.96 12.96 -24.92
CA GLY A 49 -4.03 14.08 -24.72
C GLY A 49 -3.76 14.41 -23.25
N ARG A 50 -4.21 13.56 -22.31
CA ARG A 50 -4.03 13.78 -20.87
C ARG A 50 -2.58 13.52 -20.47
N LEU A 51 -2.10 14.34 -19.53
CA LEU A 51 -0.78 14.17 -18.93
C LEU A 51 -0.81 13.07 -17.88
N LEU A 52 0.00 12.03 -18.08
CA LEU A 52 0.09 10.88 -17.18
C LEU A 52 1.21 11.10 -16.15
N ILE A 53 0.94 11.98 -15.19
CA ILE A 53 1.90 12.33 -14.12
C ILE A 53 2.22 11.09 -13.27
N GLY A 54 3.52 10.86 -13.02
CA GLY A 54 4.01 9.74 -12.23
C GLY A 54 4.15 8.42 -13.00
N ARG A 55 3.72 8.34 -14.26
CA ARG A 55 3.98 7.19 -15.13
C ARG A 55 5.30 7.36 -15.86
N ARG A 56 6.03 6.25 -16.04
CA ARG A 56 7.29 6.17 -16.78
C ARG A 56 7.16 5.13 -17.90
N PHE A 57 7.93 5.31 -18.97
CA PHE A 57 8.07 4.29 -20.01
C PHE A 57 8.98 3.19 -19.48
N SER A 58 8.69 1.92 -19.83
CA SER A 58 9.47 0.76 -19.41
C SER A 58 10.74 0.57 -20.25
N GLU A 59 11.53 -0.45 -19.91
CA GLU A 59 12.69 -0.90 -20.72
C GLU A 59 13.74 0.19 -20.97
N GLY A 60 13.98 1.05 -19.97
CA GLY A 60 14.99 2.12 -20.05
C GLY A 60 14.65 3.26 -21.02
N ILE A 61 13.49 3.21 -21.69
CA ILE A 61 13.07 4.22 -22.66
C ILE A 61 12.89 5.59 -22.00
N HIS A 62 12.35 5.62 -20.78
CA HIS A 62 12.11 6.90 -20.11
C HIS A 62 13.43 7.61 -19.80
N GLN A 63 14.43 6.90 -19.30
CA GLN A 63 15.79 7.41 -19.05
C GLN A 63 16.46 7.84 -20.36
N ALA A 64 16.25 7.11 -21.45
CA ALA A 64 16.78 7.48 -22.76
C ALA A 64 16.14 8.78 -23.29
N ILE A 65 14.84 9.01 -23.04
CA ILE A 65 14.18 10.28 -23.35
C ILE A 65 14.69 11.39 -22.43
N GLU A 66 14.85 11.12 -21.13
CA GLU A 66 15.42 12.08 -20.17
C GLU A 66 16.81 12.55 -20.63
N ALA A 67 17.67 11.61 -21.03
CA ALA A 67 18.99 11.90 -21.59
C ALA A 67 18.92 12.67 -22.92
N LYS A 68 18.01 12.28 -23.82
CA LYS A 68 17.79 12.96 -25.11
C LYS A 68 17.37 14.43 -24.93
N GLU A 69 16.52 14.71 -23.95
CA GLU A 69 16.01 16.06 -23.65
C GLU A 69 16.88 16.83 -22.66
N ASN A 70 18.01 16.25 -22.24
CA ASN A 70 18.96 16.84 -21.29
C ASN A 70 18.32 17.22 -19.95
N VAL A 71 17.40 16.38 -19.46
CA VAL A 71 16.78 16.52 -18.14
C VAL A 71 17.37 15.51 -17.15
N PRO A 72 17.23 15.73 -15.82
CA PRO A 72 17.74 14.81 -14.81
C PRO A 72 17.19 13.40 -15.00
N ILE A 73 18.10 12.45 -15.15
CA ILE A 73 17.75 11.03 -15.26
C ILE A 73 17.40 10.52 -13.87
N GLN A 74 16.17 10.03 -13.71
CA GLN A 74 15.74 9.48 -12.44
C GLN A 74 16.11 8.01 -12.34
N GLN A 75 16.47 7.56 -11.12
CA GLN A 75 16.69 6.15 -10.86
C GLN A 75 15.37 5.38 -10.98
N GLU A 76 15.39 4.28 -11.74
CA GLU A 76 14.27 3.36 -11.82
C GLU A 76 14.52 2.17 -10.89
N SER A 77 13.52 1.83 -10.08
CA SER A 77 13.52 0.56 -9.35
C SER A 77 13.14 -0.56 -10.31
N LYS A 78 14.10 -1.40 -10.67
CA LYS A 78 13.85 -2.59 -11.50
C LYS A 78 13.25 -3.70 -10.65
N THR A 79 12.04 -4.13 -10.98
CA THR A 79 11.44 -5.31 -10.37
C THR A 79 12.02 -6.56 -11.04
N LEU A 80 12.92 -7.27 -10.34
CA LEU A 80 13.60 -8.46 -10.88
C LEU A 80 12.73 -9.71 -10.85
N ALA A 81 11.87 -9.83 -9.84
CA ALA A 81 10.97 -10.96 -9.68
C ALA A 81 9.71 -10.51 -8.93
N THR A 82 8.60 -11.20 -9.18
CA THR A 82 7.33 -10.98 -8.47
C THR A 82 6.60 -12.31 -8.35
N VAL A 83 6.03 -12.55 -7.17
CA VAL A 83 5.11 -13.66 -6.93
C VAL A 83 4.02 -13.16 -5.99
N SER A 84 2.77 -13.54 -6.27
CA SER A 84 1.68 -13.27 -5.33
C SER A 84 1.77 -14.22 -4.15
N LEU A 85 1.26 -13.82 -2.97
CA LEU A 85 1.23 -14.72 -1.81
C LEU A 85 0.45 -16.00 -2.12
N GLN A 86 -0.63 -15.90 -2.91
CA GLN A 86 -1.41 -17.07 -3.33
C GLN A 86 -0.54 -18.08 -4.08
N ASN A 87 0.21 -17.62 -5.09
CA ASN A 87 1.07 -18.49 -5.89
C ASN A 87 2.26 -19.00 -5.09
N TYR A 88 2.83 -18.17 -4.23
CA TYR A 88 3.94 -18.57 -3.36
C TYR A 88 3.55 -19.72 -2.42
N PHE A 89 2.40 -19.62 -1.74
CA PHE A 89 1.95 -20.68 -0.84
C PHE A 89 1.50 -21.95 -1.55
N ARG A 90 1.01 -21.87 -2.80
CA ARG A 90 0.69 -23.04 -3.63
C ARG A 90 1.90 -23.88 -4.02
N MET A 91 3.12 -23.34 -3.89
CA MET A 91 4.35 -24.10 -4.18
C MET A 91 4.69 -25.14 -3.10
N TYR A 92 4.09 -25.05 -1.92
CA TYR A 92 4.34 -25.99 -0.83
C TYR A 92 3.63 -27.32 -1.09
N GLN A 93 4.35 -28.44 -0.93
CA GLN A 93 3.75 -29.78 -1.05
C GLN A 93 2.64 -30.02 -0.02
N LYS A 94 2.78 -29.43 1.17
CA LYS A 94 1.79 -29.47 2.24
C LYS A 94 1.65 -28.07 2.83
N LEU A 95 0.41 -27.58 2.84
CA LEU A 95 0.06 -26.29 3.40
C LEU A 95 -0.92 -26.48 4.55
N ALA A 96 -0.74 -25.72 5.63
CA ALA A 96 -1.64 -25.69 6.78
C ALA A 96 -1.57 -24.29 7.43
N GLY A 97 -2.62 -23.90 8.14
CA GLY A 97 -2.71 -22.61 8.82
C GLY A 97 -3.55 -22.70 10.09
N MET A 98 -3.38 -21.72 10.97
CA MET A 98 -4.15 -21.58 12.20
C MET A 98 -4.54 -20.11 12.43
N THR A 99 -5.80 -19.88 12.79
CA THR A 99 -6.34 -18.56 13.15
C THR A 99 -7.65 -18.73 13.93
N GLY A 100 -8.03 -17.70 14.68
CA GLY A 100 -9.31 -17.66 15.40
C GLY A 100 -10.52 -17.27 14.54
N THR A 101 -10.31 -16.85 13.29
CA THR A 101 -11.36 -16.17 12.47
C THR A 101 -11.49 -16.72 11.04
N ALA A 102 -11.09 -17.96 10.76
CA ALA A 102 -11.15 -18.52 9.40
C ALA A 102 -12.54 -19.02 8.96
N ALA A 103 -13.46 -19.24 9.89
CA ALA A 103 -14.72 -19.93 9.59
C ALA A 103 -15.59 -19.19 8.55
N THR A 104 -15.59 -17.86 8.56
CA THR A 104 -16.34 -17.03 7.59
C THR A 104 -15.70 -17.04 6.20
N GLU A 105 -14.39 -17.23 6.13
CA GLU A 105 -13.60 -17.20 4.89
C GLU A 105 -13.28 -18.62 4.36
N ALA A 106 -13.98 -19.64 4.85
CA ALA A 106 -13.68 -21.04 4.51
C ALA A 106 -13.77 -21.31 3.00
N GLU A 107 -14.73 -20.69 2.32
CA GLU A 107 -14.88 -20.80 0.87
C GLU A 107 -13.68 -20.22 0.11
N GLU A 108 -13.12 -19.11 0.59
CA GLU A 108 -11.92 -18.50 -0.01
C GLU A 108 -10.69 -19.38 0.21
N PHE A 109 -10.49 -19.90 1.43
CA PHE A 109 -9.40 -20.82 1.73
C PHE A 109 -9.46 -22.09 0.86
N HIS A 110 -10.65 -22.65 0.66
CA HIS A 110 -10.83 -23.82 -0.18
C HIS A 110 -10.56 -23.49 -1.67
N LYS A 111 -11.14 -22.41 -2.21
CA LYS A 111 -10.95 -22.02 -3.62
C LYS A 111 -9.51 -21.63 -3.96
N ILE A 112 -8.84 -20.91 -3.07
CA ILE A 112 -7.50 -20.40 -3.35
C ILE A 112 -6.43 -21.42 -2.97
N TYR A 113 -6.57 -22.12 -1.85
CA TYR A 113 -5.48 -22.95 -1.30
C TYR A 113 -5.83 -24.43 -1.17
N ASN A 114 -7.06 -24.84 -1.52
CA ASN A 114 -7.57 -26.20 -1.27
C ASN A 114 -7.41 -26.59 0.21
N LEU A 115 -7.68 -25.64 1.11
CA LEU A 115 -7.64 -25.80 2.55
C LEU A 115 -9.04 -25.80 3.13
N ASP A 116 -9.36 -26.85 3.89
CA ASP A 116 -10.58 -26.89 4.68
C ASP A 116 -10.38 -26.18 6.02
N VAL A 117 -11.42 -25.50 6.48
CA VAL A 117 -11.41 -24.82 7.78
C VAL A 117 -12.14 -25.68 8.80
N ILE A 118 -11.43 -26.05 9.86
CA ILE A 118 -11.97 -26.84 10.96
C ILE A 118 -12.04 -25.96 12.22
N VAL A 119 -13.24 -25.80 12.77
CA VAL A 119 -13.44 -25.06 14.02
C VAL A 119 -13.12 -25.97 15.21
N ILE A 120 -12.01 -25.69 15.87
CA ILE A 120 -11.60 -26.40 17.08
C ILE A 120 -12.34 -25.81 18.30
N PRO A 121 -12.98 -26.65 19.14
CA PRO A 121 -13.63 -26.17 20.37
C PRO A 121 -12.65 -25.44 21.29
N THR A 122 -13.14 -24.41 21.99
CA THR A 122 -12.33 -23.70 22.97
C THR A 122 -12.05 -24.57 24.19
N HIS A 123 -10.87 -24.41 24.80
CA HIS A 123 -10.50 -25.16 26.01
C HIS A 123 -11.44 -24.88 27.19
N ARG A 124 -12.00 -23.66 27.27
CA ARG A 124 -12.98 -23.24 28.28
C ARG A 124 -14.20 -22.63 27.59
N THR A 125 -15.34 -22.66 28.28
CA THR A 125 -16.55 -21.97 27.82
C THR A 125 -16.28 -20.48 27.61
N MET A 126 -16.62 -19.98 26.43
CA MET A 126 -16.49 -18.57 26.10
C MET A 126 -17.60 -17.78 26.81
N ILE A 127 -17.22 -16.86 27.70
CA ILE A 127 -18.15 -16.06 28.53
C ILE A 127 -18.06 -14.55 28.26
N ARG A 128 -17.32 -14.14 27.22
CA ARG A 128 -17.20 -12.72 26.83
C ARG A 128 -18.57 -12.23 26.36
N LYS A 129 -18.97 -11.06 26.85
CA LYS A 129 -20.21 -10.41 26.43
C LYS A 129 -19.91 -9.49 25.26
N ASP A 130 -20.36 -9.89 24.07
CA ASP A 130 -20.24 -9.08 22.85
C ASP A 130 -21.51 -8.21 22.73
N ALA A 131 -21.35 -6.90 22.95
CA ALA A 131 -22.44 -5.93 22.84
C ALA A 131 -22.74 -5.60 21.37
N ALA A 132 -23.98 -5.18 21.08
CA ALA A 132 -24.37 -4.74 19.76
C ALA A 132 -23.70 -3.41 19.36
N ASP A 133 -23.59 -3.17 18.06
CA ASP A 133 -22.98 -1.97 17.52
C ASP A 133 -23.74 -0.69 17.91
N SER A 134 -23.00 0.34 18.31
CA SER A 134 -23.52 1.69 18.51
C SER A 134 -23.23 2.57 17.30
N VAL A 135 -24.28 2.93 16.54
CA VAL A 135 -24.16 3.73 15.31
C VAL A 135 -24.48 5.19 15.58
N TYR A 136 -23.59 6.10 15.17
CA TYR A 136 -23.71 7.53 15.42
C TYR A 136 -23.85 8.32 14.12
N LYS A 137 -24.66 9.38 14.14
CA LYS A 137 -24.89 10.26 12.98
C LYS A 137 -23.61 10.98 12.51
N THR A 138 -22.73 11.37 13.43
CA THR A 138 -21.52 12.14 13.11
C THR A 138 -20.27 11.53 13.75
N PRO A 139 -19.09 11.69 13.12
CA PRO A 139 -17.82 11.25 13.72
C PRO A 139 -17.56 11.89 15.09
N ARG A 140 -17.90 13.17 15.25
CA ARG A 140 -17.76 13.89 16.53
C ARG A 140 -18.57 13.24 17.65
N ALA A 141 -19.84 12.89 17.38
CA ALA A 141 -20.68 12.20 18.35
C ALA A 141 -20.11 10.82 18.72
N LYS A 142 -19.63 10.07 17.71
CA LYS A 142 -18.96 8.78 17.92
C LYS A 142 -17.73 8.90 18.83
N TYR A 143 -16.81 9.82 18.54
CA TYR A 143 -15.58 9.97 19.33
C TYR A 143 -15.86 10.45 20.75
N ALA A 144 -16.81 11.38 20.94
CA ALA A 144 -17.23 11.82 22.26
C ALA A 144 -17.80 10.64 23.09
N ALA A 145 -18.63 9.79 22.48
CA ALA A 145 -19.19 8.62 23.15
C ALA A 145 -18.12 7.57 23.50
N ILE A 146 -17.19 7.27 22.58
CA ILE A 146 -16.05 6.37 22.84
C ILE A 146 -15.24 6.87 24.04
N VAL A 147 -14.91 8.16 24.08
CA VAL A 147 -14.11 8.76 25.15
C VAL A 147 -14.84 8.71 26.49
N ALA A 148 -16.15 8.97 26.49
CA ALA A 148 -16.97 8.85 27.69
C ALA A 148 -16.97 7.42 28.25
N ASP A 149 -17.14 6.42 27.39
CA ASP A 149 -17.13 5.00 27.77
C ASP A 149 -15.75 4.56 28.30
N ILE A 150 -14.65 5.00 27.66
CA ILE A 150 -13.29 4.76 28.17
C ILE A 150 -13.13 5.33 29.59
N ILE A 151 -13.58 6.56 29.83
CA ILE A 151 -13.45 7.23 31.13
C ILE A 151 -14.28 6.51 32.19
N GLU A 152 -15.51 6.10 31.87
CA GLU A 152 -16.38 5.38 32.79
C GLU A 152 -15.77 4.04 33.22
N ASN A 153 -15.31 3.24 32.26
CA ASN A 153 -14.66 1.95 32.54
C ASN A 153 -13.34 2.14 33.31
N HIS A 154 -12.53 3.14 32.94
CA HIS A 154 -11.28 3.45 33.63
C HIS A 154 -11.52 3.87 35.08
N LYS A 155 -12.54 4.71 35.35
CA LYS A 155 -12.92 5.10 36.73
C LYS A 155 -13.31 3.89 37.59
N ARG A 156 -13.83 2.83 36.98
CA ARG A 156 -14.17 1.56 37.65
C ARG A 156 -12.97 0.61 37.80
N GLY A 157 -11.79 0.98 37.30
CA GLY A 157 -10.58 0.15 37.30
C GLY A 157 -10.57 -0.96 36.24
N GLN A 158 -11.50 -0.94 35.28
CA GLN A 158 -11.55 -1.92 34.20
C GLN A 158 -10.56 -1.55 33.09
N PRO A 159 -9.68 -2.46 32.64
CA PRO A 159 -8.78 -2.21 31.52
C PRO A 159 -9.55 -2.11 30.20
N VAL A 160 -9.13 -1.18 29.34
CA VAL A 160 -9.79 -0.89 28.06
C VAL A 160 -8.77 -0.98 26.92
N LEU A 161 -9.12 -1.72 25.85
CA LEU A 161 -8.39 -1.76 24.59
C LEU A 161 -9.24 -1.12 23.49
N VAL A 162 -8.69 -0.14 22.80
CA VAL A 162 -9.38 0.59 21.72
C VAL A 162 -8.69 0.29 20.39
N GLY A 163 -9.43 -0.30 19.45
CA GLY A 163 -8.95 -0.53 18.08
C GLY A 163 -9.37 0.60 17.14
N THR A 164 -8.44 1.09 16.33
CA THR A 164 -8.75 2.02 15.22
C THR A 164 -8.19 1.50 13.90
N THR A 165 -8.63 2.10 12.80
CA THR A 165 -8.22 1.70 11.45
C THR A 165 -7.07 2.55 10.88
N SER A 166 -6.60 3.58 11.59
CA SER A 166 -5.51 4.44 11.12
C SER A 166 -4.85 5.22 12.26
N ILE A 167 -3.59 5.60 12.05
CA ILE A 167 -2.81 6.41 13.01
C ILE A 167 -3.50 7.75 13.28
N GLU A 168 -4.03 8.40 12.24
CA GLU A 168 -4.77 9.66 12.38
C GLU A 168 -5.96 9.53 13.36
N LYS A 169 -6.72 8.43 13.30
CA LYS A 169 -7.84 8.20 14.22
C LYS A 169 -7.37 7.94 15.65
N ASN A 170 -6.21 7.31 15.82
CA ASN A 170 -5.59 7.19 17.15
C ASN A 170 -5.27 8.56 17.73
N GLU A 171 -4.70 9.47 16.94
CA GLU A 171 -4.37 10.82 17.38
C GLU A 171 -5.61 11.62 17.77
N ILE A 172 -6.69 11.52 17.00
CA ILE A 172 -7.97 12.17 17.33
C ILE A 172 -8.48 11.68 18.69
N ILE A 173 -8.51 10.37 18.93
CA ILE A 173 -8.99 9.82 20.21
C ILE A 173 -8.06 10.22 21.36
N SER A 174 -6.74 10.18 21.13
CA SER A 174 -5.70 10.62 22.08
C SER A 174 -5.90 12.09 22.48
N GLU A 175 -6.16 12.97 21.53
CA GLU A 175 -6.41 14.39 21.77
C GLU A 175 -7.69 14.61 22.60
N TYR A 176 -8.79 13.92 22.26
CA TYR A 176 -10.03 14.01 23.03
C TYR A 176 -9.81 13.54 24.47
N LEU A 177 -9.13 12.41 24.67
CA LEU A 177 -8.80 11.91 26.00
C LEU A 177 -7.97 12.96 26.77
N LYS A 178 -6.87 13.47 26.21
CA LYS A 178 -6.02 14.48 26.85
C LYS A 178 -6.83 15.69 27.32
N ARG A 179 -7.70 16.23 26.46
CA ARG A 179 -8.56 17.38 26.79
C ARG A 179 -9.51 17.06 27.95
N THR A 180 -10.16 15.90 27.93
CA THR A 180 -11.13 15.53 28.96
C THR A 180 -10.47 15.22 30.31
N TRP A 181 -9.31 14.57 30.32
CA TRP A 181 -8.56 14.31 31.55
C TRP A 181 -7.97 15.59 32.15
N GLN A 182 -7.48 16.52 31.32
CA GLN A 182 -7.04 17.84 31.77
C GLN A 182 -8.19 18.62 32.41
N ALA A 183 -9.35 18.66 31.76
CA ALA A 183 -10.54 19.32 32.32
C ALA A 183 -10.99 18.70 33.65
N ALA A 184 -10.89 17.37 33.81
CA ALA A 184 -11.19 16.69 35.07
C ALA A 184 -10.19 17.04 36.19
N ALA A 185 -8.91 17.21 35.85
CA ALA A 185 -7.88 17.64 36.80
C ALA A 185 -8.07 19.11 37.25
N SER A 186 -8.57 19.98 36.37
CA SER A 186 -8.82 21.40 36.68
C SER A 186 -10.04 21.66 37.57
N ILE A 187 -10.92 20.68 37.77
CA ILE A 187 -12.12 20.78 38.63
C ILE A 187 -11.84 20.25 40.05
N LEU A 188 -10.71 19.56 40.24
CA LEU A 188 -10.28 18.98 41.52
C LEU A 188 -9.26 19.85 42.29
N PHE A 189 -8.95 21.04 41.78
CA PHE A 189 -8.13 22.08 42.42
C PHE A 189 -8.83 23.44 42.30
#